data_AF-A7RTN6-F1
#
_entry.id   AF-A7RTN6-F1
#
_cell.length_a   1.000
_cell.length_b   1.000
_cell.length_c   1.000
_cell.angle_alpha   90.00
_cell.angle_beta   90.00
_cell.angle_gamma   90.00
#
_symmetry.space_group_name_H-M   'P 1'
#
loop_
_entity.id
_entity.type
_entity.pdbx_description
1 polymer ?
#
loop_
_entity_poly.entity_id
_entity_poly.type
_entity_poly.pdbx_seq_one_letter_code
_entity_poly.pdbx_strand_id
1 'polypeptide(L)'
;FEHFSDVSSLVDFSYFEHFSDVSSLVDSPYFEHFTDVSSLVDIPYFEHFSDVSSLVDSPYFEHFSDVSSLVDFSYFEHFSDVSSLVDIPYFEHFTDVSSLVDIPYFEHFSDVSSLVDSPYFEHFSDVSSLVDFSYFEHFSDVSSLVDSPYFEHFSDVSSLVDSPYFKHFSDVSSLVDSPYFEHFTDVSSLVDIPYFEHFSDVSSLVDIPYFEHFSDVSSLVDIPYFEHFSD
;
A
#
# COMPACT_ATOMS: atom_id res chain seq x y z
N PHE A 1 9.04 -35.49 15.67
CA PHE A 1 9.81 -36.25 14.65
C PHE A 1 8.91 -37.14 13.80
N GLU A 2 8.04 -36.54 13.00
CA GLU A 2 7.56 -37.14 11.75
C GLU A 2 7.78 -36.06 10.68
N HIS A 3 8.73 -36.31 9.78
CA HIS A 3 9.11 -35.38 8.71
C HIS A 3 8.79 -36.06 7.39
N PHE A 4 8.05 -35.36 6.54
CA PHE A 4 7.68 -35.82 5.21
C PHE A 4 8.40 -35.01 4.14
N SER A 5 8.65 -35.64 2.99
CA SER A 5 9.13 -35.04 1.74
C SER A 5 8.44 -35.75 0.57
N ASP A 6 8.48 -35.14 -0.61
CA ASP A 6 8.03 -35.70 -1.89
C ASP A 6 6.53 -36.12 -1.91
N VAL A 7 5.63 -35.34 -1.28
CA VAL A 7 4.21 -35.74 -1.11
C VAL A 7 3.26 -35.02 -2.08
N SER A 8 2.55 -35.78 -2.90
CA SER A 8 1.63 -35.21 -3.91
C SER A 8 0.35 -34.59 -3.33
N SER A 9 -0.09 -35.05 -2.15
CA SER A 9 -1.38 -34.64 -1.55
C SER A 9 -1.51 -35.16 -0.11
N LEU A 10 -1.86 -34.28 0.82
CA LEU A 10 -2.28 -34.63 2.20
C LEU A 10 -3.66 -34.01 2.48
N VAL A 11 -4.55 -34.77 3.14
CA VAL A 11 -5.93 -34.36 3.48
C VAL A 11 -6.34 -35.05 4.79
N ASP A 12 -6.95 -34.33 5.75
CA ASP A 12 -7.42 -34.86 7.04
C ASP A 12 -6.29 -35.55 7.86
N PHE A 13 -5.20 -34.79 8.10
CA PHE A 13 -4.07 -35.21 8.93
C PHE A 13 -3.98 -34.39 10.21
N SER A 14 -3.51 -35.00 11.31
CA SER A 14 -3.73 -34.46 12.67
C SER A 14 -2.65 -33.53 13.24
N TYR A 15 -1.39 -33.64 12.80
CA TYR A 15 -0.24 -32.83 13.23
C TYR A 15 1.02 -33.33 12.52
N PHE A 16 1.86 -32.44 11.98
CA PHE A 16 3.28 -32.73 11.72
C PHE A 16 4.16 -31.59 12.24
N GLU A 17 5.40 -31.92 12.57
CA GLU A 17 6.40 -31.00 13.12
C GLU A 17 7.05 -30.21 11.96
N HIS A 18 7.52 -30.94 10.93
CA HIS A 18 8.19 -30.38 9.75
C HIS A 18 7.78 -31.13 8.47
N PHE A 19 7.67 -30.44 7.32
CA PHE A 19 7.57 -31.09 6.00
C PHE A 19 8.17 -30.24 4.87
N SER A 20 8.49 -30.89 3.74
CA SER A 20 8.95 -30.23 2.52
C SER A 20 8.35 -30.87 1.26
N ASP A 21 8.47 -30.19 0.11
CA ASP A 21 8.17 -30.72 -1.23
C ASP A 21 6.72 -31.28 -1.35
N VAL A 22 5.71 -30.46 -1.00
CA VAL A 22 4.30 -30.88 -0.97
C VAL A 22 3.46 -30.17 -2.03
N SER A 23 2.85 -30.95 -2.94
CA SER A 23 2.08 -30.35 -4.04
C SER A 23 0.68 -29.85 -3.63
N SER A 24 0.11 -30.35 -2.54
CA SER A 24 -1.18 -29.90 -1.99
C SER A 24 -1.39 -30.45 -0.58
N LEU A 25 -1.88 -29.62 0.33
CA LEU A 25 -2.30 -30.04 1.67
C LEU A 25 -3.59 -29.30 2.06
N VAL A 26 -4.58 -30.05 2.55
CA VAL A 26 -5.94 -29.57 2.86
C VAL A 26 -6.39 -30.12 4.22
N ASP A 27 -7.31 -29.44 4.92
CA ASP A 27 -7.97 -29.93 6.14
C ASP A 27 -6.96 -30.47 7.19
N SER A 28 -6.06 -29.64 7.72
CA SER A 28 -5.05 -30.09 8.70
C SER A 28 -4.76 -29.01 9.76
N PRO A 29 -4.72 -29.34 11.08
CA PRO A 29 -5.01 -28.37 12.13
C PRO A 29 -3.82 -27.52 12.61
N TYR A 30 -2.57 -27.96 12.40
CA TYR A 30 -1.36 -27.32 12.94
C TYR A 30 -0.07 -27.88 12.31
N PHE A 31 0.90 -27.00 12.04
CA PHE A 31 2.30 -27.32 11.72
C PHE A 31 3.27 -26.33 12.38
N GLU A 32 4.53 -26.70 12.65
CA GLU A 32 5.54 -25.75 13.14
C GLU A 32 6.26 -25.08 11.95
N HIS A 33 6.86 -25.88 11.07
CA HIS A 33 7.67 -25.41 9.94
C HIS A 33 7.40 -26.16 8.63
N PHE A 34 7.42 -25.47 7.48
CA PHE A 34 7.47 -26.12 6.16
C PHE A 34 8.11 -25.26 5.05
N THR A 35 8.45 -25.90 3.93
CA THR A 35 9.05 -25.30 2.72
C THR A 35 8.56 -26.01 1.44
N ASP A 36 8.66 -25.36 0.30
CA ASP A 36 8.38 -25.92 -1.04
C ASP A 36 6.95 -26.50 -1.16
N VAL A 37 5.92 -25.65 -1.01
CA VAL A 37 4.52 -26.08 -0.99
C VAL A 37 3.67 -25.39 -2.06
N SER A 38 3.09 -26.17 -2.98
CA SER A 38 2.35 -25.59 -4.12
C SER A 38 0.93 -25.13 -3.78
N SER A 39 0.30 -25.65 -2.73
CA SER A 39 -1.05 -25.24 -2.30
C SER A 39 -1.36 -25.69 -0.88
N LEU A 40 -1.84 -24.76 -0.06
CA LEU A 40 -2.45 -24.98 1.25
C LEU A 40 -3.88 -24.43 1.30
N VAL A 41 -4.81 -25.16 1.92
CA VAL A 41 -6.23 -24.76 2.09
C VAL A 41 -6.75 -25.27 3.45
N ASP A 42 -7.57 -24.49 4.16
CA ASP A 42 -8.20 -24.88 5.44
C ASP A 42 -7.19 -25.27 6.53
N ILE A 43 -6.17 -24.43 6.77
CA ILE A 43 -5.07 -24.70 7.72
C ILE A 43 -5.13 -23.72 8.92
N PRO A 44 -5.56 -24.14 10.12
CA PRO A 44 -5.83 -23.21 11.23
C PRO A 44 -4.61 -22.46 11.82
N TYR A 45 -3.39 -22.99 11.72
CA TYR A 45 -2.19 -22.36 12.31
C TYR A 45 -0.87 -22.95 11.80
N PHE A 46 0.14 -22.10 11.65
CA PHE A 46 1.55 -22.48 11.60
C PHE A 46 2.48 -21.33 12.02
N GLU A 47 3.67 -21.65 12.52
CA GLU A 47 4.62 -20.63 13.02
C GLU A 47 5.46 -20.03 11.89
N HIS A 48 6.05 -20.88 11.05
CA HIS A 48 7.06 -20.48 10.06
C HIS A 48 6.91 -21.20 8.71
N PHE A 49 7.04 -20.48 7.59
CA PHE A 49 7.13 -21.12 6.27
C PHE A 49 7.88 -20.33 5.18
N SER A 50 8.25 -21.02 4.10
CA SER A 50 8.84 -20.44 2.88
C SER A 50 8.33 -21.14 1.61
N ASP A 51 8.54 -20.52 0.45
CA ASP A 51 8.35 -21.09 -0.89
C ASP A 51 6.91 -21.64 -1.13
N VAL A 52 5.89 -20.78 -0.98
CA VAL A 52 4.48 -21.16 -1.15
C VAL A 52 3.86 -20.55 -2.40
N SER A 53 3.33 -21.41 -3.28
CA SER A 53 2.65 -20.93 -4.51
C SER A 53 1.20 -20.46 -4.29
N SER A 54 0.52 -20.96 -3.26
CA SER A 54 -0.83 -20.52 -2.90
C SER A 54 -1.20 -20.97 -1.49
N LEU A 55 -1.77 -20.05 -0.71
CA LEU A 55 -2.35 -20.30 0.60
C LEU A 55 -3.75 -19.68 0.61
N VAL A 56 -4.75 -20.41 1.12
CA VAL A 56 -6.15 -19.98 1.20
C VAL A 56 -6.74 -20.44 2.54
N ASP A 57 -7.70 -19.68 3.10
CA ASP A 57 -8.48 -20.05 4.30
C ASP A 57 -7.57 -20.46 5.50
N SER A 58 -6.76 -19.54 6.02
CA SER A 58 -6.03 -19.73 7.29
C SER A 58 -6.11 -18.50 8.18
N PRO A 59 -6.43 -18.63 9.49
CA PRO A 59 -6.65 -17.46 10.32
C PRO A 59 -5.37 -16.83 10.90
N TYR A 60 -4.32 -17.62 11.21
CA TYR A 60 -3.14 -17.11 11.94
C TYR A 60 -1.82 -17.77 11.52
N PHE A 61 -0.78 -16.95 11.38
CA PHE A 61 0.64 -17.36 11.41
C PHE A 61 1.54 -16.18 11.78
N GLU A 62 2.80 -16.46 12.10
CA GLU A 62 3.75 -15.46 12.65
C GLU A 62 4.75 -14.96 11.60
N HIS A 63 5.42 -15.87 10.88
CA HIS A 63 6.59 -15.55 10.05
C HIS A 63 6.63 -16.28 8.69
N PHE A 64 6.86 -15.56 7.58
CA PHE A 64 7.02 -16.22 6.27
C PHE A 64 7.78 -15.43 5.19
N SER A 65 8.20 -16.13 4.12
CA SER A 65 8.78 -15.53 2.90
C SER A 65 8.38 -16.26 1.62
N ASP A 66 8.64 -15.64 0.46
CA ASP A 66 8.59 -16.25 -0.87
C ASP A 66 7.21 -16.82 -1.24
N VAL A 67 6.18 -15.96 -1.26
CA VAL A 67 4.77 -16.38 -1.46
C VAL A 67 4.14 -15.78 -2.71
N SER A 68 3.54 -16.62 -3.54
CA SER A 68 2.90 -16.16 -4.78
C SER A 68 1.46 -15.65 -4.58
N SER A 69 0.73 -16.13 -3.55
CA SER A 69 -0.64 -15.67 -3.27
C SER A 69 -1.13 -16.08 -1.87
N LEU A 70 -1.69 -15.11 -1.14
CA LEU A 70 -2.56 -15.29 0.04
C LEU A 70 -3.96 -14.71 -0.25
N VAL A 71 -5.03 -15.46 0.07
CA VAL A 71 -6.45 -15.07 -0.05
C VAL A 71 -7.27 -15.58 1.15
N ASP A 72 -8.10 -14.73 1.78
CA ASP A 72 -8.93 -15.07 2.96
C ASP A 72 -8.10 -15.45 4.22
N PHE A 73 -7.47 -14.44 4.84
CA PHE A 73 -6.65 -14.58 6.07
C PHE A 73 -7.17 -13.69 7.21
N SER A 74 -6.71 -13.87 8.46
CA SER A 74 -7.17 -13.02 9.58
C SER A 74 -6.07 -12.21 10.30
N TYR A 75 -4.83 -12.67 10.38
CA TYR A 75 -3.72 -11.93 11.02
C TYR A 75 -2.35 -12.50 10.64
N PHE A 76 -1.34 -11.62 10.52
CA PHE A 76 0.08 -12.00 10.62
C PHE A 76 1.00 -10.85 11.06
N GLU A 77 2.15 -11.23 11.61
CA GLU A 77 3.11 -10.32 12.26
C GLU A 77 4.22 -9.86 11.29
N HIS A 78 4.91 -10.79 10.61
CA HIS A 78 6.14 -10.49 9.85
C HIS A 78 6.32 -11.29 8.54
N PHE A 79 6.63 -10.61 7.42
CA PHE A 79 6.94 -11.31 6.16
C PHE A 79 7.72 -10.52 5.10
N SER A 80 8.18 -11.23 4.05
CA SER A 80 8.78 -10.63 2.85
C SER A 80 8.41 -11.37 1.56
N ASP A 81 8.68 -10.73 0.41
CA ASP A 81 8.67 -11.35 -0.93
C ASP A 81 7.32 -11.97 -1.34
N VAL A 82 6.25 -11.15 -1.34
CA VAL A 82 4.88 -11.63 -1.65
C VAL A 82 4.29 -11.02 -2.92
N SER A 83 3.82 -11.87 -3.82
CA SER A 83 3.27 -11.41 -5.11
C SER A 83 1.82 -10.90 -5.02
N SER A 84 1.01 -11.40 -4.08
CA SER A 84 -0.38 -10.93 -3.90
C SER A 84 -0.96 -11.26 -2.53
N LEU A 85 -1.56 -10.26 -1.87
CA LEU A 85 -2.46 -10.39 -0.73
C LEU A 85 -3.88 -9.94 -1.12
N VAL A 86 -4.91 -10.67 -0.70
CA VAL A 86 -6.33 -10.36 -0.94
C VAL A 86 -7.17 -10.76 0.29
N ASP A 87 -8.14 -9.94 0.69
CA ASP A 87 -9.08 -10.21 1.80
C ASP A 87 -8.35 -10.54 3.13
N ILE A 88 -7.58 -9.56 3.66
CA ILE A 88 -6.78 -9.74 4.88
C ILE A 88 -6.95 -8.53 5.82
N PRO A 89 -7.52 -8.71 7.04
CA PRO A 89 -8.04 -7.59 7.81
C PRO A 89 -7.04 -6.85 8.70
N TYR A 90 -5.87 -7.43 8.95
CA TYR A 90 -4.81 -6.82 9.76
C TYR A 90 -3.45 -7.49 9.47
N PHE A 91 -2.38 -6.69 9.40
CA PHE A 91 -1.01 -7.14 9.60
C PHE A 91 -0.10 -6.01 10.13
N GLU A 92 1.06 -6.37 10.67
CA GLU A 92 1.95 -5.43 11.39
C GLU A 92 3.16 -4.96 10.56
N HIS A 93 3.97 -5.89 10.02
CA HIS A 93 5.25 -5.58 9.36
C HIS A 93 5.53 -6.37 8.06
N PHE A 94 5.95 -5.69 6.99
CA PHE A 94 6.47 -6.38 5.79
C PHE A 94 7.48 -5.62 4.92
N THR A 95 8.09 -6.35 3.97
CA THR A 95 8.90 -5.82 2.86
C THR A 95 8.52 -6.48 1.52
N ASP A 96 8.66 -5.77 0.39
CA ASP A 96 8.60 -6.32 -0.98
C ASP A 96 7.26 -7.03 -1.33
N VAL A 97 6.20 -6.25 -1.57
CA VAL A 97 4.88 -6.79 -1.99
C VAL A 97 4.41 -6.24 -3.34
N SER A 98 4.04 -7.13 -4.26
CA SER A 98 3.60 -6.72 -5.61
C SER A 98 2.14 -6.27 -5.68
N SER A 99 1.24 -6.80 -4.85
CA SER A 99 -0.18 -6.41 -4.86
C SER A 99 -0.87 -6.60 -3.50
N LEU A 100 -1.62 -5.59 -3.09
CA LEU A 100 -2.55 -5.58 -1.94
C LEU A 100 -3.96 -5.24 -2.41
N VAL A 101 -4.98 -5.96 -1.95
CA VAL A 101 -6.40 -5.70 -2.27
C VAL A 101 -7.27 -6.03 -1.05
N ASP A 102 -8.29 -5.22 -0.75
CA ASP A 102 -9.26 -5.42 0.35
C ASP A 102 -8.58 -5.56 1.74
N ILE A 103 -7.73 -4.58 2.11
CA ILE A 103 -6.91 -4.59 3.33
C ILE A 103 -7.33 -3.46 4.31
N PRO A 104 -8.22 -3.72 5.30
CA PRO A 104 -8.78 -2.66 6.14
C PRO A 104 -7.83 -1.91 7.10
N TYR A 105 -6.67 -2.45 7.50
CA TYR A 105 -5.69 -1.76 8.37
C TYR A 105 -4.29 -2.40 8.36
N PHE A 106 -3.23 -1.58 8.46
CA PHE A 106 -1.87 -2.00 8.86
C PHE A 106 -0.98 -0.83 9.32
N GLU A 107 0.18 -1.16 9.90
CA GLU A 107 1.06 -0.24 10.62
C GLU A 107 2.36 0.12 9.88
N HIS A 108 3.13 -0.85 9.35
CA HIS A 108 4.51 -0.61 8.85
C HIS A 108 4.96 -1.45 7.64
N PHE A 109 5.61 -0.83 6.64
CA PHE A 109 6.28 -1.56 5.53
C PHE A 109 7.30 -0.74 4.71
N SER A 110 7.97 -1.44 3.78
CA SER A 110 8.70 -0.88 2.63
C SER A 110 8.34 -1.62 1.33
N ASP A 111 8.45 -0.94 0.18
CA ASP A 111 8.31 -1.45 -1.19
C ASP A 111 6.98 -2.16 -1.54
N VAL A 112 5.99 -1.39 -2.03
CA VAL A 112 4.74 -1.92 -2.64
C VAL A 112 4.57 -1.48 -4.10
N SER A 113 4.26 -2.42 -4.99
CA SER A 113 3.94 -2.08 -6.39
C SER A 113 2.50 -1.58 -6.58
N SER A 114 1.51 -2.19 -5.92
CA SER A 114 0.10 -1.80 -6.05
C SER A 114 -0.70 -2.07 -4.78
N LEU A 115 -1.58 -1.14 -4.40
CA LEU A 115 -2.61 -1.30 -3.36
C LEU A 115 -3.95 -0.73 -3.84
N VAL A 116 -5.04 -1.45 -3.56
CA VAL A 116 -6.42 -1.12 -3.96
C VAL A 116 -7.41 -1.37 -2.81
N ASP A 117 -8.52 -0.63 -2.76
CA ASP A 117 -9.69 -0.90 -1.89
C ASP A 117 -9.34 -1.06 -0.39
N SER A 118 -8.59 -0.10 0.17
CA SER A 118 -7.97 -0.27 1.50
C SER A 118 -7.91 1.09 2.27
N PRO A 119 -8.45 1.24 3.50
CA PRO A 119 -8.88 2.55 4.02
C PRO A 119 -7.97 3.26 5.06
N TYR A 120 -7.15 2.58 5.87
CA TYR A 120 -6.49 3.19 7.05
C TYR A 120 -5.06 2.71 7.30
N PHE A 121 -4.07 3.62 7.21
CA PHE A 121 -2.65 3.28 7.37
C PHE A 121 -1.80 4.36 8.02
N GLU A 122 -0.72 3.94 8.67
CA GLU A 122 0.10 4.79 9.53
C GLU A 122 1.45 5.19 8.89
N HIS A 123 2.32 4.23 8.52
CA HIS A 123 3.69 4.51 8.10
C HIS A 123 4.18 3.75 6.86
N PHE A 124 4.88 4.45 5.95
CA PHE A 124 5.44 3.87 4.73
C PHE A 124 6.76 4.44 4.22
N SER A 125 7.37 3.65 3.32
CA SER A 125 8.53 4.02 2.50
C SER A 125 8.10 4.34 1.06
N ASP A 126 7.79 3.32 0.23
CA ASP A 126 7.77 3.43 -1.23
C ASP A 126 6.54 2.74 -1.86
N VAL A 127 5.80 3.43 -2.74
CA VAL A 127 4.73 2.83 -3.57
C VAL A 127 4.80 3.22 -5.05
N SER A 128 4.48 2.28 -5.95
CA SER A 128 4.20 2.62 -7.36
C SER A 128 2.76 3.07 -7.63
N SER A 129 1.72 2.42 -7.07
CA SER A 129 0.31 2.88 -7.21
C SER A 129 -0.56 2.63 -5.97
N LEU A 130 -1.31 3.65 -5.52
CA LEU A 130 -2.48 3.50 -4.63
C LEU A 130 -3.77 3.92 -5.36
N VAL A 131 -4.88 3.20 -5.13
CA VAL A 131 -6.22 3.48 -5.68
C VAL A 131 -7.29 3.14 -4.64
N ASP A 132 -8.39 3.90 -4.58
CA ASP A 132 -9.57 3.65 -3.73
C ASP A 132 -9.24 3.42 -2.23
N PHE A 133 -8.90 4.50 -1.52
CA PHE A 133 -8.51 4.47 -0.10
C PHE A 133 -9.10 5.64 0.69
N SER A 134 -8.87 5.72 2.02
CA SER A 134 -9.60 6.70 2.87
C SER A 134 -8.75 7.62 3.76
N TYR A 135 -7.65 7.15 4.34
CA TYR A 135 -6.81 7.95 5.25
C TYR A 135 -5.36 7.44 5.32
N PHE A 136 -4.42 8.38 5.30
CA PHE A 136 -2.98 8.15 5.48
C PHE A 136 -2.35 9.21 6.41
N GLU A 137 -1.50 8.78 7.35
CA GLU A 137 -0.74 9.70 8.22
C GLU A 137 0.63 10.06 7.63
N HIS A 138 1.50 9.07 7.33
CA HIS A 138 2.88 9.32 6.88
C HIS A 138 3.34 8.45 5.69
N PHE A 139 3.84 9.10 4.63
CA PHE A 139 4.48 8.47 3.47
C PHE A 139 5.86 9.10 3.16
N SER A 140 6.77 8.36 2.51
CA SER A 140 7.93 8.96 1.81
C SER A 140 7.60 9.21 0.33
N ASP A 141 7.71 8.19 -0.53
CA ASP A 141 7.77 8.34 -2.00
C ASP A 141 6.65 7.57 -2.72
N VAL A 142 5.86 8.22 -3.60
CA VAL A 142 4.83 7.54 -4.42
C VAL A 142 4.89 7.91 -5.91
N SER A 143 4.66 6.95 -6.80
CA SER A 143 4.55 7.24 -8.25
C SER A 143 3.15 7.68 -8.70
N SER A 144 2.06 7.09 -8.16
CA SER A 144 0.68 7.46 -8.52
C SER A 144 -0.31 7.27 -7.37
N LEU A 145 -1.15 8.28 -7.14
CA LEU A 145 -2.29 8.26 -6.20
C LEU A 145 -3.58 8.68 -6.93
N VAL A 146 -4.66 7.93 -6.72
CA VAL A 146 -5.98 8.17 -7.34
C VAL A 146 -7.09 7.90 -6.31
N ASP A 147 -8.15 8.72 -6.31
CA ASP A 147 -9.35 8.58 -5.47
C ASP A 147 -9.03 8.51 -3.95
N SER A 148 -8.49 9.61 -3.38
CA SER A 148 -8.09 9.71 -1.96
C SER A 148 -8.68 10.89 -1.18
N PRO A 149 -9.55 10.64 -0.17
CA PRO A 149 -10.13 11.68 0.67
C PRO A 149 -9.16 12.51 1.52
N TYR A 150 -8.05 11.93 2.02
CA TYR A 150 -7.24 12.57 3.07
C TYR A 150 -5.81 12.02 3.22
N PHE A 151 -4.84 12.94 3.28
CA PHE A 151 -3.47 12.69 3.75
C PHE A 151 -3.00 13.79 4.71
N GLU A 152 -2.20 13.43 5.72
CA GLU A 152 -1.53 14.42 6.58
C GLU A 152 -0.11 14.79 6.11
N HIS A 153 0.77 13.82 5.84
CA HIS A 153 2.17 14.05 5.48
C HIS A 153 2.73 13.09 4.41
N PHE A 154 3.40 13.64 3.39
CA PHE A 154 4.22 12.88 2.45
C PHE A 154 5.45 13.67 1.98
N SER A 155 6.46 13.01 1.42
CA SER A 155 7.64 13.69 0.84
C SER A 155 7.41 13.99 -0.65
N ASP A 156 7.45 12.95 -1.49
CA ASP A 156 7.65 13.07 -2.94
C ASP A 156 6.56 12.28 -3.68
N VAL A 157 5.80 12.91 -4.60
CA VAL A 157 4.84 12.18 -5.45
C VAL A 157 4.88 12.57 -6.93
N SER A 158 4.87 11.58 -7.82
CA SER A 158 4.87 11.86 -9.28
C SER A 158 3.49 12.27 -9.83
N SER A 159 2.37 11.78 -9.29
CA SER A 159 1.02 12.16 -9.74
C SER A 159 -0.06 11.95 -8.66
N LEU A 160 -0.87 12.99 -8.39
CA LEU A 160 -2.13 12.90 -7.62
C LEU A 160 -3.32 13.26 -8.52
N VAL A 161 -4.42 12.52 -8.40
CA VAL A 161 -5.69 12.72 -9.12
C VAL A 161 -6.88 12.52 -8.16
N ASP A 162 -7.98 13.24 -8.37
CA ASP A 162 -9.28 13.05 -7.68
C ASP A 162 -9.17 12.94 -6.14
N SER A 163 -8.38 13.80 -5.51
CA SER A 163 -8.01 13.68 -4.09
C SER A 163 -8.41 14.91 -3.24
N PRO A 164 -9.51 14.84 -2.45
CA PRO A 164 -10.08 15.99 -1.75
C PRO A 164 -9.22 16.87 -0.83
N TYR A 165 -8.28 16.33 -0.05
CA TYR A 165 -7.59 17.10 0.98
C TYR A 165 -6.18 16.60 1.28
N PHE A 166 -5.21 17.52 1.27
CA PHE A 166 -3.85 17.27 1.76
C PHE A 166 -3.36 18.45 2.59
N LYS A 167 -2.53 18.15 3.59
CA LYS A 167 -2.03 19.13 4.56
C LYS A 167 -0.58 19.58 4.29
N HIS A 168 0.37 18.65 4.18
CA HIS A 168 1.79 19.00 3.99
C HIS A 168 2.54 18.05 3.04
N PHE A 169 3.33 18.62 2.13
CA PHE A 169 4.31 17.86 1.32
C PHE A 169 5.53 18.66 0.85
N SER A 170 6.54 17.95 0.35
CA SER A 170 7.73 18.54 -0.27
C SER A 170 7.51 18.75 -1.76
N ASP A 171 7.53 17.68 -2.55
CA ASP A 171 7.77 17.71 -3.99
C ASP A 171 6.66 16.96 -4.75
N VAL A 172 5.99 17.60 -5.73
CA VAL A 172 5.04 16.89 -6.63
C VAL A 172 5.22 17.21 -8.11
N SER A 173 5.23 16.18 -8.97
CA SER A 173 5.32 16.40 -10.41
C SER A 173 3.98 16.79 -11.07
N SER A 174 2.83 16.30 -10.59
CA SER A 174 1.51 16.68 -11.12
C SER A 174 0.38 16.54 -10.09
N LEU A 175 -0.47 17.58 -9.98
CA LEU A 175 -1.75 17.57 -9.26
C LEU A 175 -2.91 17.88 -10.21
N VAL A 176 -3.99 17.11 -10.12
CA VAL A 176 -5.22 17.27 -10.93
C VAL A 176 -6.46 17.06 -10.04
N ASP A 177 -7.55 17.79 -10.32
CA ASP A 177 -8.90 17.58 -9.75
C ASP A 177 -8.97 17.46 -8.20
N SER A 178 -8.10 18.21 -7.49
CA SER A 178 -7.94 18.09 -6.02
C SER A 178 -8.41 19.38 -5.30
N PRO A 179 -9.55 19.39 -4.58
CA PRO A 179 -10.19 20.62 -4.12
C PRO A 179 -9.55 21.44 -2.98
N TYR A 180 -8.56 20.93 -2.23
CA TYR A 180 -7.93 21.71 -1.14
C TYR A 180 -6.49 21.28 -0.81
N PHE A 181 -5.60 22.26 -0.65
CA PHE A 181 -4.24 22.09 -0.13
C PHE A 181 -3.86 23.20 0.86
N GLU A 182 -3.18 22.84 1.97
CA GLU A 182 -2.68 23.79 2.97
C GLU A 182 -1.25 24.28 2.63
N HIS A 183 -0.26 23.36 2.55
CA HIS A 183 1.15 23.71 2.36
C HIS A 183 1.93 22.77 1.42
N PHE A 184 2.75 23.33 0.52
CA PHE A 184 3.79 22.57 -0.21
C PHE A 184 5.06 23.37 -0.55
N THR A 185 6.10 22.67 -1.02
CA THR A 185 7.39 23.28 -1.39
C THR A 185 7.49 23.45 -2.92
N ASP A 186 7.74 22.38 -3.66
CA ASP A 186 8.06 22.40 -5.10
C ASP A 186 7.02 21.61 -5.91
N VAL A 187 6.38 22.22 -6.93
CA VAL A 187 5.46 21.51 -7.83
C VAL A 187 5.65 21.82 -9.32
N SER A 188 5.67 20.78 -10.15
CA SER A 188 5.81 20.96 -11.60
C SER A 188 4.51 21.35 -12.32
N SER A 189 3.34 20.88 -11.89
CA SER A 189 2.06 21.24 -12.50
C SER A 189 0.87 21.14 -11.53
N LEU A 190 0.04 22.18 -11.47
CA LEU A 190 -1.31 22.18 -10.87
C LEU A 190 -2.38 22.41 -11.94
N VAL A 191 -3.45 21.62 -11.93
CA VAL A 191 -4.59 21.72 -12.88
C VAL A 191 -5.92 21.54 -12.13
N ASP A 192 -6.90 22.40 -12.42
CA ASP A 192 -8.28 22.32 -11.87
C ASP A 192 -8.35 22.36 -10.32
N ILE A 193 -7.46 23.14 -9.68
CA ILE A 193 -7.37 23.26 -8.21
C ILE A 193 -8.12 24.53 -7.73
N PRO A 194 -9.28 24.42 -7.03
CA PRO A 194 -10.12 25.57 -6.69
C PRO A 194 -9.61 26.46 -5.54
N TYR A 195 -8.76 25.97 -4.64
CA TYR A 195 -8.21 26.72 -3.50
C TYR A 195 -6.92 26.12 -2.96
N PHE A 196 -5.95 26.97 -2.59
CA PHE A 196 -4.79 26.60 -1.76
C PHE A 196 -4.20 27.82 -1.04
N GLU A 197 -3.64 27.60 0.15
CA GLU A 197 -3.11 28.68 1.01
C GLU A 197 -1.68 29.08 0.62
N HIS A 198 -0.73 28.15 0.69
CA HIS A 198 0.71 28.45 0.72
C HIS A 198 1.58 27.53 -0.14
N PHE A 199 2.45 28.10 -0.98
CA PHE A 199 3.51 27.37 -1.68
C PHE A 199 4.81 28.15 -1.88
N SER A 200 5.89 27.47 -2.30
CA SER A 200 7.15 28.11 -2.71
C SER A 200 7.25 28.24 -4.22
N ASP A 201 7.48 27.13 -4.93
CA ASP A 201 7.93 27.10 -6.32
C ASP A 201 6.96 26.28 -7.19
N VAL A 202 6.38 26.89 -8.24
CA VAL A 202 5.54 26.16 -9.21
C VAL A 202 5.92 26.42 -10.67
N SER A 203 6.09 25.36 -11.45
CA SER A 203 6.37 25.50 -12.89
C SER A 203 5.13 25.84 -13.73
N SER A 204 3.92 25.36 -13.39
CA SER A 204 2.68 25.72 -14.10
C SER A 204 1.40 25.63 -13.26
N LEU A 205 0.55 26.65 -13.35
CA LEU A 205 -0.83 26.69 -12.84
C LEU A 205 -1.85 26.77 -13.98
N VAL A 206 -2.91 25.96 -13.95
CA VAL A 206 -3.99 25.92 -14.96
C VAL A 206 -5.36 25.83 -14.28
N ASP A 207 -6.33 26.65 -14.73
CA ASP A 207 -7.74 26.64 -14.29
C ASP A 207 -7.94 26.80 -12.76
N ILE A 208 -7.11 27.64 -12.14
CA ILE A 208 -7.10 27.91 -10.70
C ILE A 208 -7.76 29.27 -10.38
N PRO A 209 -8.85 29.31 -9.59
CA PRO A 209 -9.60 30.54 -9.32
C PRO A 209 -9.17 31.32 -8.08
N TYR A 210 -8.42 30.74 -7.14
CA TYR A 210 -7.99 31.42 -5.91
C TYR A 210 -6.75 30.79 -5.27
N PHE A 211 -5.85 31.63 -4.74
CA PHE A 211 -4.77 31.27 -3.82
C PHE A 211 -4.30 32.51 -3.03
N GLU A 212 -3.67 32.30 -1.86
CA GLU A 212 -3.27 33.39 -0.95
C GLU A 212 -1.80 33.80 -1.08
N HIS A 213 -0.86 32.85 -1.01
CA HIS A 213 0.57 33.14 -0.82
C HIS A 213 1.52 32.24 -1.61
N PHE A 214 2.50 32.86 -2.28
CA PHE A 214 3.55 32.17 -3.03
C PHE A 214 4.82 33.01 -3.23
N SER A 215 5.87 32.36 -3.75
CA SER A 215 7.15 32.97 -4.11
C SER A 215 7.38 32.98 -5.63
N ASP A 216 7.47 31.80 -6.27
CA ASP A 216 7.89 31.67 -7.68
C ASP A 216 6.86 30.88 -8.52
N VAL A 217 6.42 31.46 -9.64
CA VAL A 217 5.58 30.78 -10.65
C VAL A 217 6.09 31.05 -12.06
N SER A 218 6.37 29.98 -12.82
CA SER A 218 6.85 30.10 -14.22
C SER A 218 5.73 30.23 -15.28
N SER A 219 4.52 29.74 -15.01
CA SER A 219 3.40 29.77 -15.97
C SER A 219 2.03 29.86 -15.27
N LEU A 220 1.14 30.71 -15.80
CA LEU A 220 -0.23 30.91 -15.35
C LEU A 220 -1.18 30.80 -16.56
N VAL A 221 -2.21 29.95 -16.48
CA VAL A 221 -3.23 29.77 -17.50
C VAL A 221 -4.63 29.85 -16.87
N ASP A 222 -5.50 30.63 -17.50
CA ASP A 222 -6.93 30.79 -17.16
C ASP A 222 -7.26 31.05 -15.67
N ILE A 223 -6.45 31.90 -15.04
CA ILE A 223 -6.60 32.40 -13.65
C ILE A 223 -7.55 33.62 -13.60
N PRO A 224 -8.76 33.52 -13.02
CA PRO A 224 -9.73 34.64 -12.96
C PRO A 224 -9.55 35.62 -11.79
N TYR A 225 -8.86 35.25 -10.71
CA TYR A 225 -8.70 36.11 -9.52
C TYR A 225 -7.36 35.89 -8.82
N PHE A 226 -6.93 36.88 -8.03
CA PHE A 226 -5.59 36.95 -7.44
C PHE A 226 -5.57 37.98 -6.31
N GLU A 227 -5.12 37.64 -5.09
CA GLU A 227 -5.14 38.58 -3.95
C GLU A 227 -3.76 39.13 -3.53
N HIS A 228 -2.65 38.37 -3.64
CA HIS A 228 -1.31 38.92 -3.33
C HIS A 228 -0.16 38.28 -4.14
N PHE A 229 0.78 39.14 -4.57
CA PHE A 229 2.11 38.76 -5.06
C PHE A 229 3.13 39.16 -3.99
N SER A 230 4.18 38.37 -3.79
CA SER A 230 5.34 38.73 -2.96
C SER A 230 6.63 38.55 -3.77
N ASP A 231 7.45 39.60 -3.84
CA ASP A 231 8.84 39.56 -4.34
C ASP A 231 9.82 39.12 -3.22
#